data_AF-X1E775-F1
#
_entry.id   AF-X1E775-F1
#
_cell.length_a   1.000
_cell.length_b   1.000
_cell.length_c   1.000
_cell.angle_alpha   90.00
_cell.angle_beta   90.00
_cell.angle_gamma   90.00
#
_symmetry.space_group_name_H-M   'P 1'
#
loop_
_entity.id
_entity.type
_entity.pdbx_description
1 polymer ?
#
loop_
_entity_poly.entity_id
_entity_poly.type
_entity_poly.pdbx_seq_one_letter_code
_entity_poly.pdbx_strand_id
1 'polypeptide(L)'
;AFRGKEKFIFPKISDCSILEASKLNIKIDDLFHNLESFTSYAQPNILFVFDAAEPSKPDLLFTFNMTPQFPKKLDENILQVDAYLDYEHVTKDINYLKREADYSLTYLKEIKEMSNAELYKASFSLLLHIKSVNKPF
;
A
#
# COMPACT_ATOMS: atom_id res chain seq x y z
N ALA A 1 -1.42 18.03 -20.26
CA ALA A 1 -0.08 18.28 -19.70
C ALA A 1 -0.07 17.89 -18.22
N PHE A 2 0.54 16.75 -17.89
CA PHE A 2 0.66 16.21 -16.54
C PHE A 2 1.46 17.17 -15.64
N ARG A 3 0.81 17.78 -14.63
CA ARG A 3 1.52 18.43 -13.52
C ARG A 3 1.58 17.45 -12.35
N GLY A 4 2.71 16.73 -12.30
CA GLY A 4 3.03 15.67 -11.35
C GLY A 4 2.91 16.06 -9.87
N LYS A 5 1.75 15.77 -9.28
CA LYS A 5 1.57 15.70 -7.82
C LYS A 5 1.83 14.32 -7.24
N GLU A 6 1.85 13.28 -8.07
CA GLU A 6 2.20 11.92 -7.65
C GLU A 6 3.56 11.58 -8.25
N LYS A 7 4.62 11.87 -7.50
CA LYS A 7 5.96 11.38 -7.79
C LYS A 7 6.19 10.14 -6.94
N PHE A 8 6.01 8.97 -7.53
CA PHE A 8 6.45 7.73 -6.91
C PHE A 8 7.97 7.65 -7.03
N ILE A 9 8.67 7.96 -5.95
CA ILE A 9 10.12 7.78 -5.87
C ILE A 9 10.34 6.33 -5.51
N PHE A 10 10.65 5.51 -6.51
CA PHE A 10 11.14 4.15 -6.28
C PHE A 10 12.67 4.20 -6.20
N PRO A 11 13.27 4.05 -5.02
CA PRO A 11 14.72 3.93 -4.93
C PRO A 11 15.15 2.70 -5.73
N LYS A 12 16.13 2.90 -6.61
CA LYS A 12 16.56 1.90 -7.60
C LYS A 12 17.48 0.83 -7.00
N ILE A 13 17.25 0.47 -5.74
CA ILE A 13 18.15 -0.10 -4.71
C ILE A 13 18.56 1.00 -3.71
N SER A 14 17.92 1.01 -2.54
CA SER A 14 18.45 1.72 -1.36
C SER A 14 19.41 0.78 -0.65
N ASP A 15 20.69 1.13 -0.65
CA ASP A 15 21.64 0.51 0.26
C ASP A 15 21.34 1.02 1.68
N CYS A 16 20.56 0.24 2.43
CA CYS A 16 20.21 0.53 3.81
C CYS A 16 21.31 0.14 4.80
N SER A 17 22.51 -0.24 4.35
CA SER A 17 23.63 -0.64 5.24
C SER A 17 24.11 0.47 6.17
N ILE A 18 23.78 1.74 5.86
CA ILE A 18 24.11 2.92 6.69
C ILE A 18 23.19 3.01 7.91
N LEU A 19 22.01 2.39 7.87
CA LEU A 19 21.20 2.19 9.06
C LEU A 19 21.91 1.08 9.86
N GLU A 20 22.78 1.48 10.79
CA GLU A 20 23.20 0.58 11.87
C GLU A 20 21.97 -0.17 12.38
N ALA A 21 22.12 -1.45 12.71
CA ALA A 21 21.05 -2.36 13.13
C ALA A 21 20.40 -1.88 14.44
N SER A 22 19.71 -0.76 14.36
CA SER A 22 18.78 -0.27 15.35
C SER A 22 17.66 -1.29 15.40
N LYS A 23 17.26 -1.63 16.62
CA LYS A 23 16.20 -2.60 16.85
C LYS A 23 14.91 -2.07 16.22
N LEU A 24 14.59 -2.56 15.03
CA LEU A 24 13.36 -2.25 14.33
C LEU A 24 12.22 -3.00 15.01
N ASN A 25 11.28 -2.28 15.61
CA ASN A 25 10.08 -2.89 16.14
C ASN A 25 8.97 -2.80 15.08
N ILE A 26 8.51 -3.95 14.61
CA ILE A 26 7.41 -4.03 13.64
C ILE A 26 6.11 -4.21 14.42
N LYS A 27 5.13 -3.34 14.16
CA LYS A 27 3.75 -3.51 14.63
C LYS A 27 2.86 -3.78 13.44
N ILE A 28 2.08 -4.84 13.53
CA ILE A 28 1.10 -5.21 12.50
C ILE A 28 -0.28 -4.90 13.06
N ASP A 29 -1.07 -4.14 12.31
CA ASP A 29 -2.49 -3.91 12.58
C ASP A 29 -3.32 -4.63 11.50
N ASP A 30 -4.18 -5.56 11.93
CA ASP A 30 -4.98 -6.45 11.08
C ASP A 30 -6.49 -6.33 11.38
N LEU A 31 -6.94 -5.22 11.94
CA LEU A 31 -8.31 -5.01 12.42
C LEU A 31 -9.39 -4.84 11.31
N PHE A 32 -9.05 -5.08 10.04
CA PHE A 32 -9.89 -4.72 8.91
C PHE A 32 -10.71 -5.91 8.39
N HIS A 33 -12.02 -5.69 8.23
CA HIS A 33 -12.95 -6.72 7.77
C HIS A 33 -13.19 -6.71 6.26
N ASN A 34 -12.90 -5.60 5.58
CA ASN A 34 -13.02 -5.45 4.13
C ASN A 34 -12.02 -4.42 3.59
N LEU A 35 -11.80 -4.45 2.28
CA LEU A 35 -10.81 -3.61 1.62
C LEU A 35 -11.18 -2.12 1.67
N GLU A 36 -12.47 -1.78 1.63
CA GLU A 36 -12.95 -0.41 1.77
C GLU A 36 -12.57 0.20 3.12
N SER A 37 -12.76 -0.55 4.22
CA SER A 37 -12.41 -0.09 5.57
C SER A 37 -10.89 0.06 5.72
N PHE A 38 -10.14 -0.90 5.21
CA PHE A 38 -8.67 -0.86 5.18
C PHE A 38 -8.15 0.36 4.43
N THR A 39 -8.58 0.57 3.19
CA THR A 39 -8.13 1.70 2.35
C THR A 39 -8.62 3.05 2.87
N SER A 40 -9.77 3.10 3.53
CA SER A 40 -10.30 4.32 4.14
C SER A 40 -9.51 4.75 5.37
N TYR A 41 -9.11 3.78 6.20
CA TYR A 41 -8.30 4.02 7.39
C TYR A 41 -6.83 4.30 7.05
N ALA A 42 -6.19 3.38 6.31
CA ALA A 42 -4.76 3.45 6.06
C ALA A 42 -4.39 4.50 4.99
N GLN A 43 -5.37 4.90 4.16
CA GLN A 43 -5.21 5.87 3.06
C GLN A 43 -3.93 5.65 2.23
N PRO A 44 -3.66 4.42 1.75
CA PRO A 44 -2.38 4.10 1.14
C PRO A 44 -2.21 4.79 -0.22
N ASN A 45 -1.05 5.38 -0.47
CA ASN A 45 -0.65 5.77 -1.83
C ASN A 45 -0.12 4.56 -2.61
N ILE A 46 0.49 3.60 -1.91
CA ILE A 46 1.01 2.34 -2.44
C ILE A 46 0.48 1.22 -1.56
N LEU A 47 -0.10 0.21 -2.19
CA LEU A 47 -0.56 -1.02 -1.54
C LEU A 47 0.26 -2.19 -2.09
N PHE A 48 1.00 -2.85 -1.21
CA PHE A 48 1.77 -4.04 -1.59
C PHE A 48 0.87 -5.26 -1.48
N VAL A 49 0.99 -6.17 -2.45
CA VAL A 49 0.20 -7.39 -2.51
C VAL A 49 1.13 -8.59 -2.58
N PHE A 50 0.96 -9.54 -1.67
CA PHE A 50 1.49 -10.89 -1.80
C PHE A 50 0.37 -11.81 -2.28
N ASP A 51 0.48 -12.22 -3.53
CA ASP A 51 -0.45 -13.18 -4.10
C ASP A 51 -0.30 -14.52 -3.38
N ALA A 52 -1.42 -15.11 -2.98
CA ALA A 52 -1.44 -16.43 -2.38
C ALA A 52 -0.95 -17.47 -3.38
N ALA A 53 -0.13 -18.41 -2.90
CA ALA A 53 0.32 -19.53 -3.72
C ALA A 53 -0.83 -20.48 -4.10
N GLU A 54 -1.91 -20.49 -3.33
CA GLU A 54 -3.07 -21.35 -3.49
C GLU A 54 -4.35 -20.51 -3.49
N PRO A 55 -5.34 -20.76 -4.38
CA PRO A 55 -6.61 -20.01 -4.41
C PRO A 55 -7.50 -20.16 -3.17
N SER A 56 -7.16 -21.07 -2.25
CA SER A 56 -7.90 -21.29 -0.99
C SER A 56 -7.36 -20.43 0.16
N LYS A 57 -6.26 -19.72 -0.04
CA LYS A 57 -5.60 -18.87 0.95
C LYS A 57 -5.75 -17.41 0.52
N PRO A 58 -5.91 -16.46 1.44
CA PRO A 58 -6.07 -15.06 1.09
C PRO A 58 -4.77 -14.45 0.55
N ASP A 59 -4.91 -13.46 -0.33
CA ASP A 59 -3.80 -12.56 -0.65
C ASP A 59 -3.52 -11.65 0.56
N LEU A 60 -2.25 -11.32 0.80
CA LEU A 60 -1.86 -10.39 1.86
C LEU A 60 -1.61 -9.01 1.26
N LEU A 61 -2.46 -8.06 1.64
CA LEU A 61 -2.33 -6.66 1.27
C LEU A 61 -1.76 -5.89 2.45
N PHE A 62 -0.78 -5.03 2.22
CA PHE A 62 -0.20 -4.23 3.30
C PHE A 62 0.36 -2.89 2.84
N THR A 63 0.37 -1.94 3.76
CA THR A 63 1.01 -0.63 3.57
C THR A 63 1.84 -0.26 4.78
N PHE A 64 2.92 0.48 4.54
CA PHE A 64 3.71 1.07 5.62
C PHE A 64 3.09 2.40 6.01
N ASN A 65 2.51 2.44 7.21
CA ASN A 65 1.97 3.67 7.74
C ASN A 65 3.14 4.46 8.34
N MET A 66 3.62 5.46 7.60
CA MET A 66 4.70 6.34 8.07
C MET A 66 4.19 7.43 9.02
N THR A 67 2.99 7.28 9.59
CA THR A 67 2.49 8.24 10.58
C THR A 67 3.49 8.31 11.73
N PRO A 68 4.11 9.48 11.98
CA PRO A 68 5.11 9.60 13.03
C PRO A 68 4.45 9.32 14.37
N GLN A 69 4.69 8.14 14.95
CA GLN A 69 4.33 7.90 16.34
C GLN A 69 5.25 8.77 17.19
N PHE A 70 4.67 9.61 18.05
CA PHE A 70 5.44 10.33 19.07
C PHE A 70 6.15 9.27 19.93
N PRO A 71 7.49 9.17 19.87
CA PRO A 71 8.19 8.13 20.59
C PRO A 71 7.98 8.37 22.09
N LYS A 72 7.45 7.38 22.82
CA LYS A 72 7.45 7.44 24.30
C LYS A 72 8.87 7.35 24.87
N LYS A 73 9.85 6.93 24.05
CA LYS A 73 11.29 6.88 24.29
C LYS A 73 12.04 7.25 23.01
N LEU A 74 13.15 7.97 23.13
CA LEU A 74 13.96 8.49 22.01
C LEU A 74 14.52 7.42 21.05
N ASP A 75 14.58 6.14 21.45
CA ASP A 75 15.31 5.08 20.73
C ASP A 75 14.43 3.98 20.09
N GLU A 76 13.11 4.15 20.00
CA GLU A 76 12.24 3.12 19.39
C GLU A 76 11.88 3.49 17.95
N ASN A 77 12.67 2.99 17.00
CA ASN A 77 12.29 2.94 15.58
C ASN A 77 11.15 1.94 15.41
N ILE A 78 9.91 2.43 15.35
CA ILE A 78 8.71 1.61 15.15
C ILE A 78 8.26 1.77 13.70
N LEU A 79 8.20 0.66 12.97
CA LEU A 79 7.56 0.58 11.66
C LEU A 79 6.18 -0.04 11.84
N GLN A 80 5.14 0.74 11.57
CA GLN A 80 3.77 0.25 11.56
C GLN A 80 3.41 -0.25 10.16
N VAL A 81 2.88 -1.46 10.12
CA VAL A 81 2.36 -2.10 8.92
C VAL A 81 0.87 -2.33 9.15
N ASP A 82 0.05 -1.71 8.33
CA ASP A 82 -1.38 -2.03 8.30
C ASP A 82 -1.56 -3.14 7.25
N ALA A 83 -2.24 -4.22 7.62
CA ALA A 83 -2.39 -5.41 6.80
C ALA A 83 -3.86 -5.83 6.67
N TYR A 84 -4.20 -6.42 5.52
CA TYR A 84 -5.52 -6.94 5.21
C TYR A 84 -5.37 -8.26 4.45
N LEU A 85 -6.25 -9.23 4.75
CA LEU A 85 -6.32 -10.52 4.08
C LEU A 85 -7.48 -10.52 3.08
N ASP A 86 -7.15 -10.55 1.80
CA ASP A 86 -8.12 -10.59 0.69
C ASP A 86 -8.42 -12.05 0.32
N TYR A 87 -9.46 -12.61 0.93
CA TYR A 87 -9.93 -13.97 0.62
C TYR A 87 -10.63 -14.08 -0.75
N GLU A 88 -11.06 -12.95 -1.32
CA GLU A 88 -11.81 -12.93 -2.57
C GLU A 88 -10.90 -12.69 -3.79
N HIS A 89 -9.62 -12.39 -3.57
CA HIS A 89 -8.62 -12.11 -4.60
C HIS A 89 -9.07 -10.98 -5.55
N VAL A 90 -9.80 -9.98 -5.04
CA VAL A 90 -10.40 -8.91 -5.84
C VAL A 90 -9.36 -8.00 -6.49
N THR A 91 -8.14 -8.01 -5.95
CA THR A 91 -7.01 -7.22 -6.45
C THR A 91 -6.21 -7.91 -7.56
N LYS A 92 -6.55 -9.14 -7.93
CA LYS A 92 -5.86 -9.88 -8.98
C LYS A 92 -5.94 -9.16 -10.34
N ASP A 93 -4.79 -8.99 -10.98
CA ASP A 93 -4.62 -8.27 -12.26
C ASP A 93 -5.09 -6.79 -12.22
N ILE A 94 -5.17 -6.18 -11.03
CA ILE A 94 -5.52 -4.78 -10.83
C ILE A 94 -4.25 -4.00 -10.49
N ASN A 95 -4.05 -2.85 -11.16
CA ASN A 95 -2.86 -2.02 -10.92
C ASN A 95 -3.17 -0.80 -10.06
N TYR A 96 -4.43 -0.38 -9.97
CA TYR A 96 -4.82 0.80 -9.22
C TYR A 96 -6.16 0.60 -8.52
N LEU A 97 -6.25 1.08 -7.28
CA LEU A 97 -7.52 1.30 -6.59
C LEU A 97 -7.83 2.78 -6.64
N LYS A 98 -9.03 3.12 -7.09
CA LYS A 98 -9.57 4.47 -7.01
C LYS A 98 -10.60 4.50 -5.90
N ARG A 99 -10.37 5.34 -4.89
CA ARG A 99 -11.34 5.63 -3.84
C ARG A 99 -12.21 6.79 -4.26
N GLU A 100 -13.52 6.55 -4.31
CA GLU A 100 -14.53 7.55 -4.59
C GLU A 100 -14.87 8.37 -3.34
N ALA A 101 -15.64 9.46 -3.51
CA ALA A 101 -16.00 10.35 -2.42
C ALA A 101 -16.88 9.68 -1.34
N ASP A 102 -17.58 8.60 -1.68
CA ASP A 102 -18.40 7.78 -0.77
C ASP A 102 -17.61 6.62 -0.14
N TYR A 103 -16.28 6.62 -0.29
CA TYR A 103 -15.37 5.55 0.15
C TYR A 103 -15.48 4.22 -0.59
N SER A 104 -16.32 4.12 -1.61
CA SER A 104 -16.33 2.94 -2.47
C SER A 104 -15.04 2.82 -3.28
N LEU A 105 -14.71 1.59 -3.67
CA LEU A 105 -13.50 1.27 -4.42
C LEU A 105 -13.84 0.89 -5.86
N THR A 106 -13.16 1.56 -6.78
CA THR A 106 -13.13 1.19 -8.20
C THR A 106 -11.78 0.55 -8.53
N TYR A 107 -11.82 -0.66 -9.10
CA TYR A 107 -10.65 -1.46 -9.46
C TYR A 107 -10.24 -1.16 -10.91
N LEU A 108 -9.02 -0.68 -11.12
CA LEU A 108 -8.55 -0.20 -12.41
C LEU A 108 -7.26 -0.93 -12.84
N LYS A 109 -7.27 -1.47 -14.06
CA LYS A 109 -6.04 -2.03 -14.69
C LYS A 109 -5.11 -0.92 -15.19
N GLU A 110 -5.66 0.19 -15.63
CA GLU A 110 -4.91 1.32 -16.16
C GLU A 110 -5.63 2.63 -15.82
N ILE A 111 -4.88 3.72 -15.71
CA ILE A 111 -5.45 5.06 -15.63
C ILE A 111 -5.57 5.59 -17.06
N LYS A 112 -6.78 5.55 -17.64
CA LYS A 112 -7.06 6.23 -18.91
C LYS A 112 -7.21 7.74 -18.67
N GLU A 113 -7.04 8.55 -19.71
CA GLU A 113 -7.12 10.02 -19.63
C GLU A 113 -8.36 10.48 -18.84
N MET A 114 -8.14 10.85 -17.58
CA MET A 114 -9.17 11.39 -16.70
C MET A 114 -9.17 12.90 -16.81
N SER A 115 -10.35 13.51 -16.74
CA SER A 115 -10.46 14.96 -16.71
C SER A 115 -9.79 15.49 -15.44
N ASN A 116 -9.24 16.72 -15.50
CA ASN A 116 -8.64 17.36 -14.32
C ASN A 116 -9.61 17.41 -13.13
N ALA A 117 -10.92 17.54 -13.38
CA ALA A 117 -11.93 17.58 -12.32
C ALA A 117 -12.10 16.24 -11.58
N GLU A 118 -11.90 15.11 -12.26
CA GLU A 118 -11.99 13.78 -11.68
C GLU A 118 -10.75 13.44 -10.84
N LEU A 119 -9.55 13.83 -11.31
CA LEU A 119 -8.29 13.63 -10.58
C LEU A 119 -8.25 14.37 -9.24
N TYR A 120 -8.86 15.56 -9.14
CA TYR A 120 -8.86 16.32 -7.89
C TYR A 120 -9.85 15.80 -6.84
N LYS A 121 -10.82 14.98 -7.23
CA LYS A 121 -11.86 14.45 -6.34
C LYS A 121 -11.60 13.00 -5.91
N ALA A 122 -10.77 12.28 -6.66
CA ALA A 122 -10.46 10.88 -6.43
C ALA A 122 -9.09 10.74 -5.74
N SER A 123 -8.97 9.70 -4.91
CA SER A 123 -7.69 9.29 -4.34
C SER A 123 -7.30 7.95 -4.95
N PHE A 124 -6.06 7.83 -5.41
CA PHE A 124 -5.56 6.62 -6.07
C PHE A 124 -4.50 5.93 -5.21
N SER A 125 -4.58 4.60 -5.16
CA SER A 125 -3.56 3.73 -4.61
C SER A 125 -2.97 2.90 -5.74
N LEU A 126 -1.65 2.87 -5.87
CA LEU A 126 -0.95 1.96 -6.77
C LEU A 126 -0.84 0.57 -6.10
N LEU A 127 -1.20 -0.48 -6.82
CA LEU A 127 -1.06 -1.86 -6.38
C LEU A 127 0.25 -2.44 -6.92
N LEU A 128 1.09 -2.94 -6.01
CA LEU A 128 2.37 -3.55 -6.34
C LEU A 128 2.36 -5.01 -5.90
N HIS A 129 2.18 -5.91 -6.86
CA HIS A 129 2.25 -7.35 -6.64
C HIS A 129 3.71 -7.79 -6.49
N ILE A 130 4.06 -8.29 -5.31
CA ILE A 130 5.39 -8.77 -4.97
C ILE A 130 5.53 -10.22 -5.45
N LYS A 131 6.25 -10.40 -6.56
CA LYS A 131 6.49 -11.72 -7.16
C LYS A 131 7.47 -12.59 -6.36
N SER A 132 8.44 -11.97 -5.71
CA SER A 132 9.43 -12.67 -4.87
C SER A 132 10.14 -11.71 -3.92
N VAL A 133 10.32 -12.14 -2.67
CA VAL A 133 11.21 -11.46 -1.70
C VAL A 133 12.66 -11.92 -1.82
N ASN A 134 12.91 -13.10 -2.39
CA ASN A 134 14.23 -13.71 -2.45
C ASN A 134 14.97 -13.38 -3.76
N LYS A 135 14.24 -13.01 -4.81
CA LYS A 135 14.79 -12.66 -6.13
C LYS A 135 14.02 -11.46 -6.69
N PRO A 136 14.44 -10.22 -6.38
CA PRO A 136 13.74 -9.01 -6.80
C PRO A 136 13.93 -8.66 -8.30
N PHE A 137 14.15 -9.65 -9.17
CA PHE A 137 14.47 -9.49 -10.60
C PHE A 137 13.45 -10.19 -11.48
#